data_AF-A0A158E1T1-F1
#
_entry.id   AF-A0A158E1T1-F1
#
_cell.length_a   1.000
_cell.length_b   1.000
_cell.length_c   1.000
_cell.angle_alpha   90.00
_cell.angle_beta   90.00
_cell.angle_gamma   90.00
#
_symmetry.space_group_name_H-M   'P 1'
#
loop_
_entity.id
_entity.type
_entity.pdbx_description
1 polymer ?
#
loop_
_entity_poly.entity_id
_entity_poly.type
_entity_poly.pdbx_seq_one_letter_code
_entity_poly.pdbx_strand_id
1 'polypeptide(L)'
;MAYSCTDFVDDVLNDMVIRSWIKPEQYEPDDPQAQCNAVVVAIADADVSLRLAADAKQFNAELLDAVETLTGIAEQHGALALANVVYLQAAILKGGVIELTRDEAENFTFVRDLPSGGRWWQSIKLIE
;
A
#
# COMPACT_ATOMS: atom_id res chain seq x y z
N MET A 1 19.68 -28.07 27.79
CA MET A 1 19.56 -26.61 27.90
C MET A 1 18.08 -26.28 27.85
N ALA A 2 17.58 -25.46 28.78
CA ALA A 2 16.20 -25.00 28.75
C ALA A 2 16.16 -23.72 27.91
N TYR A 3 15.21 -23.64 26.98
CA TYR A 3 14.96 -22.44 26.20
C TYR A 3 14.47 -21.32 27.12
N SER A 4 15.11 -20.15 27.04
CA SER A 4 14.88 -19.01 27.93
C SER A 4 14.13 -17.88 27.21
N CYS A 5 13.64 -16.90 27.98
CA CYS A 5 13.03 -15.71 27.40
C CYS A 5 14.02 -14.89 26.56
N THR A 6 15.31 -14.92 26.89
CA THR A 6 16.35 -14.25 26.12
C THR A 6 16.54 -14.93 24.77
N ASP A 7 16.59 -16.27 24.73
CA ASP A 7 16.67 -17.02 23.47
C ASP A 7 15.48 -16.67 22.54
N PHE A 8 14.27 -16.54 23.10
CA PHE A 8 13.08 -16.12 22.35
C PHE A 8 13.20 -14.70 21.79
N VAL A 9 13.66 -13.74 22.59
CA VAL A 9 13.84 -12.35 22.16
C VAL A 9 14.86 -12.28 21.03
N ASP A 10 16.01 -12.93 21.19
CA ASP A 10 17.07 -12.97 20.19
C ASP A 10 16.59 -13.61 18.87
N ASP A 11 15.89 -14.74 18.94
CA ASP A 11 15.34 -15.42 17.76
C ASP A 11 14.36 -14.52 16.99
N VAL A 12 13.44 -13.85 17.69
CA VAL A 12 12.46 -12.94 17.08
C VAL A 12 13.14 -11.73 16.44
N LEU A 13 14.05 -11.07 17.16
CA LEU A 13 14.77 -9.91 16.64
C LEU A 13 15.63 -10.28 15.42
N ASN A 14 16.32 -11.42 15.47
CA ASN A 14 17.13 -11.92 14.37
C ASN A 14 16.27 -12.22 13.13
N ASP A 15 15.12 -12.90 13.26
CA ASP A 15 14.23 -13.16 12.13
C ASP A 15 13.68 -11.85 11.52
N MET A 16 13.29 -10.88 12.36
CA MET A 16 12.81 -9.58 11.89
C MET A 16 13.91 -8.76 11.18
N VAL A 17 15.17 -8.87 11.61
CA VAL A 17 16.31 -8.27 10.90
C VAL A 17 16.56 -8.99 9.57
N ILE A 18 16.51 -10.33 9.53
CA ILE A 18 16.68 -11.13 8.30
C ILE A 18 15.62 -10.75 7.25
N ARG A 19 14.39 -10.46 7.69
CA ARG A 19 13.29 -10.01 6.83
C ARG A 19 13.36 -8.52 6.48
N SER A 20 14.34 -7.79 7.01
CA SER A 20 14.46 -6.33 6.89
C SER A 20 13.25 -5.56 7.44
N TRP A 21 12.52 -6.13 8.40
CA TRP A 21 11.38 -5.47 9.06
C TRP A 21 11.87 -4.48 10.12
N ILE A 22 12.97 -4.82 10.79
CA ILE A 22 13.72 -3.91 11.67
C ILE A 22 15.19 -3.89 11.25
N LYS A 23 15.88 -2.82 11.63
CA LYS A 23 17.34 -2.71 11.50
C LYS A 23 17.98 -2.71 12.88
N PRO A 24 19.17 -3.29 13.07
CA PRO A 24 19.85 -3.31 14.36
C PRO A 24 20.09 -1.93 14.96
N GLU A 25 20.16 -0.87 14.15
CA GLU A 25 20.36 0.50 14.63
C GLU A 25 19.09 1.14 15.22
N GLN A 26 17.94 0.45 15.18
CA GLN A 26 16.65 0.98 15.67
C GLN A 26 16.39 0.70 17.14
N TYR A 27 17.21 -0.13 17.80
CA TYR A 27 17.06 -0.47 19.22
C TYR A 27 18.42 -0.73 19.87
N GLU A 28 18.51 -0.48 21.17
CA GLU A 28 19.69 -0.84 21.95
C GLU A 28 19.64 -2.34 22.32
N PRO A 29 20.73 -3.12 22.12
CA PRO A 29 20.74 -4.57 22.35
C PRO A 29 20.45 -5.01 23.79
N ASP A 30 20.73 -4.15 24.77
CA ASP A 30 20.53 -4.44 26.19
C ASP A 30 19.29 -3.72 26.79
N ASP A 31 18.41 -3.19 25.92
CA ASP A 31 17.17 -2.51 26.33
C ASP A 31 15.93 -3.28 25.82
N PRO A 32 15.34 -4.16 26.68
CA PRO A 32 14.14 -4.91 26.32
C PRO A 32 12.93 -4.04 25.94
N GLN A 33 12.83 -2.82 26.48
CA GLN A 33 11.74 -1.92 26.15
C GLN A 33 11.94 -1.32 24.75
N ALA A 34 13.16 -0.91 24.40
CA ALA A 34 13.49 -0.45 23.05
C ALA A 34 13.28 -1.55 22.00
N GLN A 35 13.70 -2.78 22.30
CA GLN A 35 13.45 -3.96 21.46
C GLN A 35 11.95 -4.20 21.24
N CYS A 36 11.16 -4.21 22.32
CA CYS A 36 9.72 -4.38 22.25
C CYS A 36 9.06 -3.30 21.37
N ASN A 37 9.45 -2.04 21.57
CA ASN A 37 8.94 -0.93 20.78
C ASN A 37 9.27 -1.10 19.28
N ALA A 38 10.51 -1.49 18.93
CA ALA A 38 10.91 -1.73 17.55
C ALA A 38 10.08 -2.85 16.89
N VAL A 39 9.84 -3.95 17.61
CA VAL A 39 9.00 -5.07 17.14
C VAL A 39 7.57 -4.60 16.90
N VAL A 40 6.97 -3.88 17.85
CA VAL A 40 5.58 -3.42 17.74
C VAL A 40 5.42 -2.43 16.58
N VAL A 41 6.36 -1.51 16.39
CA VAL A 41 6.34 -0.57 15.26
C VAL A 41 6.45 -1.32 13.93
N ALA A 42 7.39 -2.27 13.81
CA ALA A 42 7.55 -3.04 12.58
C ALA A 42 6.32 -3.90 12.24
N ILE A 43 5.65 -4.47 13.25
CA ILE A 43 4.38 -5.19 13.05
C ILE A 43 3.29 -4.23 12.57
N ALA A 44 3.19 -3.03 13.15
CA ALA A 44 2.23 -2.02 12.73
C ALA A 44 2.48 -1.56 11.28
N ASP A 45 3.73 -1.32 10.91
CA ASP A 45 4.13 -0.93 9.55
C ASP A 45 3.85 -2.05 8.53
N ALA A 46 4.09 -3.31 8.92
CA ALA A 46 3.76 -4.48 8.10
C ALA A 46 2.24 -4.61 7.90
N ASP A 47 1.44 -4.39 8.95
CA ASP A 47 -0.02 -4.42 8.88
C ASP A 47 -0.56 -3.32 7.95
N VAL A 48 -0.03 -2.09 8.04
CA VAL A 48 -0.37 -1.01 7.09
C VAL A 48 -0.03 -1.42 5.66
N SER A 49 1.17 -1.95 5.43
CA SER A 49 1.62 -2.38 4.11
C SER A 49 0.74 -3.51 3.53
N LEU A 50 0.34 -4.47 4.36
CA LEU A 50 -0.56 -5.56 3.96
C LEU A 50 -1.95 -5.04 3.59
N ARG A 51 -2.49 -4.08 4.36
CA ARG A 51 -3.78 -3.44 4.05
C ARG A 51 -3.74 -2.69 2.72
N LEU A 52 -2.69 -1.91 2.49
CA LEU A 52 -2.50 -1.18 1.22
C LEU A 52 -2.33 -2.12 0.03
N ALA A 53 -1.60 -3.23 0.19
CA ALA A 53 -1.47 -4.26 -0.84
C ALA A 53 -2.82 -4.96 -1.14
N ALA A 54 -3.63 -5.22 -0.12
CA ALA A 54 -4.97 -5.77 -0.28
C ALA A 54 -5.89 -4.80 -1.02
N ASP A 55 -5.85 -3.51 -0.67
CA ASP A 55 -6.60 -2.45 -1.35
C ASP A 55 -6.18 -2.31 -2.82
N ALA A 56 -4.87 -2.28 -3.13
CA ALA A 56 -4.38 -2.20 -4.50
C ALA A 56 -4.77 -3.43 -5.34
N LYS A 57 -4.78 -4.62 -4.72
CA LYS A 57 -5.26 -5.85 -5.35
C LYS A 57 -6.77 -5.77 -5.63
N GLN A 58 -7.54 -5.27 -4.68
CA GLN A 58 -8.99 -5.11 -4.82
C GLN A 58 -9.32 -4.10 -5.92
N PHE A 59 -8.64 -2.95 -5.95
CA PHE A 59 -8.79 -1.95 -7.01
C PHE A 59 -8.55 -2.57 -8.40
N ASN A 60 -7.46 -3.33 -8.56
CA ASN A 60 -7.16 -3.96 -9.84
C ASN A 60 -8.21 -5.02 -10.24
N ALA A 61 -8.75 -5.77 -9.29
CA ALA A 61 -9.84 -6.72 -9.57
C ALA A 61 -11.12 -6.00 -10.00
N GLU A 62 -11.55 -4.98 -9.25
CA GLU A 62 -12.73 -4.17 -9.58
C GLU A 62 -12.61 -3.50 -10.95
N LEU A 63 -11.42 -2.98 -11.28
CA LEU A 63 -11.14 -2.40 -12.58
C LEU A 63 -11.30 -3.45 -13.70
N LEU A 64 -10.66 -4.61 -13.58
CA LEU A 64 -10.69 -5.66 -14.60
C LEU A 64 -12.10 -6.26 -14.77
N ASP A 65 -12.93 -6.25 -13.72
CA ASP A 65 -14.33 -6.64 -13.82
C ASP A 65 -15.20 -5.57 -14.49
N ALA A 66 -14.84 -4.29 -14.35
CA ALA A 66 -15.57 -3.15 -14.92
C ALA A 66 -15.23 -2.88 -16.40
N VAL A 67 -14.05 -3.31 -16.87
CA VAL A 67 -13.61 -3.09 -18.25
C VAL A 67 -13.41 -4.41 -18.98
N GLU A 68 -13.86 -4.50 -20.24
CA GLU A 68 -13.66 -5.69 -21.06
C GLU A 68 -12.16 -5.91 -21.38
N THR A 69 -11.42 -4.81 -21.60
CA THR A 69 -9.97 -4.80 -21.82
C THR A 69 -9.34 -3.54 -21.23
N LEU A 70 -8.06 -3.61 -20.86
CA LEU A 70 -7.30 -2.41 -20.45
C LEU A 70 -7.20 -1.37 -21.58
N THR A 71 -7.15 -1.80 -22.84
CA THR A 71 -7.19 -0.90 -24.00
C THR A 71 -8.53 -0.20 -24.14
N GLY A 72 -9.63 -0.83 -23.72
CA GLY A 72 -10.96 -0.23 -23.69
C GLY A 72 -11.02 1.04 -22.82
N ILE A 73 -10.19 1.14 -21.78
CA ILE A 73 -10.04 2.37 -20.99
C ILE A 73 -9.53 3.51 -21.88
N ALA A 74 -8.50 3.25 -22.68
CA ALA A 74 -7.94 4.26 -23.57
C ALA A 74 -8.90 4.66 -24.68
N GLU A 75 -9.69 3.72 -25.19
CA GLU A 75 -10.70 3.96 -26.22
C GLU A 75 -11.90 4.78 -25.70
N GLN A 76 -12.34 4.54 -24.46
CA GLN A 76 -13.52 5.20 -23.87
C GLN A 76 -13.20 6.49 -23.12
N HIS A 77 -12.05 6.54 -22.44
CA HIS A 77 -11.66 7.61 -21.52
C HIS A 77 -10.34 8.31 -21.89
N GLY A 78 -9.68 7.84 -22.96
CA GLY A 78 -8.41 8.40 -23.44
C GLY A 78 -7.17 7.74 -22.85
N ALA A 79 -6.04 7.86 -23.55
CA ALA A 79 -4.78 7.22 -23.17
C ALA A 79 -4.24 7.70 -21.80
N LEU A 80 -4.50 8.95 -21.42
CA LEU A 80 -4.12 9.46 -20.11
C LEU A 80 -4.90 8.79 -18.98
N ALA A 81 -6.18 8.45 -19.18
CA ALA A 81 -6.97 7.72 -18.18
C ALA A 81 -6.35 6.34 -17.91
N LEU A 82 -5.92 5.62 -18.95
CA LEU A 82 -5.23 4.34 -18.78
C LEU A 82 -3.93 4.49 -17.96
N ALA A 83 -3.11 5.51 -18.25
CA ALA A 83 -1.90 5.78 -17.47
C ALA A 83 -2.24 6.11 -16.01
N ASN A 84 -3.26 6.94 -15.78
CA ASN A 84 -3.71 7.34 -14.45
C ASN A 84 -4.23 6.16 -13.62
N VAL A 85 -4.83 5.14 -14.23
CA VAL A 85 -5.22 3.91 -13.52
C VAL A 85 -4.00 3.18 -12.97
N VAL A 86 -2.93 3.06 -13.75
CA VAL A 86 -1.69 2.41 -13.31
C VAL A 86 -1.03 3.22 -12.19
N TYR A 87 -1.00 4.55 -12.32
CA TYR A 87 -0.48 5.42 -11.26
C TYR A 87 -1.33 5.38 -10.00
N LEU A 88 -2.66 5.31 -10.13
CA LEU A 88 -3.57 5.19 -9.00
C LEU A 88 -3.34 3.87 -8.24
N GLN A 89 -3.20 2.74 -8.95
CA GLN A 89 -2.88 1.46 -8.31
C GLN A 89 -1.57 1.55 -7.53
N ALA A 90 -0.54 2.15 -8.13
CA ALA A 90 0.75 2.34 -7.46
C ALA A 90 0.66 3.30 -6.26
N ALA A 91 -0.18 4.33 -6.34
CA ALA A 91 -0.44 5.24 -5.23
C ALA A 91 -1.15 4.52 -4.08
N ILE A 92 -2.21 3.75 -4.35
CA ILE A 92 -2.92 2.95 -3.35
C ILE A 92 -1.94 1.98 -2.67
N LEU A 93 -1.13 1.26 -3.46
CA LEU A 93 -0.14 0.31 -2.92
C LEU A 93 0.88 0.97 -1.97
N LYS A 94 1.20 2.24 -2.20
CA LYS A 94 2.16 3.01 -1.39
C LYS A 94 1.50 3.90 -0.33
N GLY A 95 0.17 3.89 -0.21
CA GLY A 95 -0.56 4.80 0.67
C GLY A 95 -0.44 6.27 0.26
N GLY A 96 -0.23 6.54 -1.02
CA GLY A 96 -0.04 7.87 -1.60
C GLY A 96 -1.25 8.37 -2.38
N VAL A 97 -1.00 9.43 -3.16
CA VAL A 97 -1.98 10.07 -4.03
C VAL A 97 -1.42 10.31 -5.43
N ILE A 98 -2.30 10.36 -6.43
CA ILE A 98 -2.00 10.96 -7.73
C ILE A 98 -2.61 12.36 -7.80
N GLU A 99 -1.99 13.23 -8.58
CA GLU A 99 -2.50 14.56 -8.86
C GLU A 99 -3.14 14.58 -10.25
N LEU A 100 -4.38 15.07 -10.34
CA LEU A 100 -5.10 15.22 -11.59
C LEU A 100 -5.58 16.65 -11.74
N THR A 101 -5.46 17.21 -12.94
CA THR A 101 -6.17 18.42 -13.34
C THR A 101 -7.68 18.16 -13.37
N ARG A 102 -8.50 19.21 -13.44
CA ARG A 102 -9.96 19.04 -13.54
C ARG A 102 -10.37 18.26 -14.78
N ASP A 103 -9.77 18.57 -15.92
CA ASP A 103 -10.07 17.90 -17.20
C ASP A 103 -9.67 16.41 -17.16
N GLU A 104 -8.54 16.07 -16.54
CA GLU A 104 -8.14 14.68 -16.34
C GLU A 104 -9.11 13.96 -15.38
N ALA A 105 -9.51 14.63 -14.30
CA ALA A 105 -10.44 14.06 -13.33
C ALA A 105 -11.82 13.78 -13.92
N GLU A 106 -12.32 14.62 -14.83
CA GLU A 106 -13.57 14.38 -15.57
C GLU A 106 -13.50 13.08 -16.38
N ASN A 107 -12.43 12.90 -17.14
CA ASN A 107 -12.19 11.68 -17.92
C ASN A 107 -11.92 10.45 -17.05
N PHE A 108 -11.58 10.65 -15.78
CA PHE A 108 -11.27 9.59 -14.82
C PHE A 108 -12.43 9.24 -13.88
N THR A 109 -13.58 9.91 -14.01
CA THR A 109 -14.74 9.76 -13.11
C THR A 109 -15.27 8.34 -12.99
N PHE A 110 -15.09 7.49 -14.01
CA PHE A 110 -15.51 6.08 -14.00
C PHE A 110 -14.92 5.28 -12.83
N VAL A 111 -13.76 5.69 -12.28
CA VAL A 111 -13.18 5.05 -11.08
C VAL A 111 -14.10 5.21 -9.87
N ARG A 112 -14.92 6.26 -9.80
CA ARG A 112 -15.93 6.44 -8.74
C ARG A 112 -17.08 5.44 -8.82
N ASP A 113 -17.35 4.93 -10.03
CA ASP A 113 -18.45 4.00 -10.29
C ASP A 113 -18.05 2.55 -9.98
N LEU A 114 -16.78 2.29 -9.69
CA LEU A 114 -16.31 1.01 -9.18
C LEU A 114 -16.96 0.70 -7.82
N PRO A 115 -17.09 -0.59 -7.42
CA PRO A 115 -17.72 -0.98 -6.16
C PRO A 115 -17.15 -0.27 -4.93
N SER A 116 -15.84 -0.02 -4.90
CA SER A 116 -15.16 0.74 -3.85
C SER A 116 -14.64 2.09 -4.33
N GLY A 117 -15.24 2.66 -5.37
CA GLY A 117 -14.76 3.87 -6.05
C GLY A 117 -14.54 5.07 -5.13
N GLY A 118 -15.40 5.24 -4.12
CA GLY A 118 -15.23 6.27 -3.10
C GLY A 118 -13.95 6.14 -2.27
N ARG A 119 -13.46 4.91 -2.04
CA ARG A 119 -12.18 4.65 -1.37
C ARG A 119 -11.01 4.96 -2.30
N TRP A 120 -11.07 4.50 -3.55
CA TRP A 120 -10.02 4.76 -4.54
C TRP A 120 -9.85 6.25 -4.83
N TRP A 121 -10.94 7.01 -4.82
CA TRP A 121 -10.91 8.45 -5.02
C TRP A 121 -10.21 9.22 -3.89
N GLN A 122 -10.01 8.63 -2.72
CA GLN A 122 -9.21 9.26 -1.64
C GLN A 122 -7.72 9.35 -1.99
N SER A 123 -7.25 8.48 -2.89
CA SER A 123 -5.89 8.53 -3.45
C SER A 123 -5.76 9.49 -4.64
N ILE A 124 -6.72 10.39 -4.85
CA ILE A 124 -6.70 11.39 -5.91
C ILE A 124 -6.78 12.78 -5.31
N LYS A 125 -5.84 13.64 -5.70
CA LYS A 125 -5.81 15.05 -5.35
C LYS A 125 -6.02 15.89 -6.60
N LEU A 126 -6.99 16.79 -6.56
CA LEU A 126 -7.23 17.72 -7.67
C LEU A 126 -6.25 18.89 -7.60
N ILE A 127 -5.64 19.21 -8.73
CA ILE A 127 -4.80 20.39 -8.93
C ILE A 127 -5.46 21.36 -9.91
N GLU A 128 -5.11 22.64 -9.81
CA GLU A 128 -5.64 23.72 -10.66
C GLU A 128 -5.16 23.61 -12.11
#